data_AF-A0A6C0LA02-F1
#
_entry.id   AF-A0A6C0LA02-F1
#
_cell.length_a   1.000
_cell.length_b   1.000
_cell.length_c   1.000
_cell.angle_alpha   90.00
_cell.angle_beta   90.00
_cell.angle_gamma   90.00
#
_symmetry.space_group_name_H-M   'P 1'
#
loop_
_entity.id
_entity.type
_entity.pdbx_description
1 polymer ?
#
loop_
_entity_poly.entity_id
_entity_poly.type
_entity_poly.pdbx_seq_one_letter_code
_entity_poly.pdbx_strand_id
1 'polypeptide(L)'
;MTLYERLSGKPIIYDNNKSYRQCLRELFEMNQTNYQEKINEIRSREELDEETEDEISYDDSAAEKFMDEIYEQTKDNALFKNVYKIAASKFLSEEESIGLVVLFSYDFMLSFIPCLVDYFKSPDSFNSENNNYIVLLKKIS
;
A
#
# COMPACT_ATOMS: atom_id res chain seq x y z
N MET A 1 -8.78 -9.64 12.81
CA MET A 1 -9.28 -8.92 11.63
C MET A 1 -8.72 -9.61 10.41
N THR A 2 -9.56 -9.93 9.43
CA THR A 2 -9.14 -10.48 8.14
C THR A 2 -8.59 -9.38 7.22
N LEU A 3 -7.82 -9.73 6.18
CA LEU A 3 -7.41 -8.76 5.15
C LEU A 3 -8.62 -8.03 4.54
N TYR A 4 -9.70 -8.76 4.24
CA TYR A 4 -10.92 -8.16 3.69
C TYR A 4 -11.49 -7.08 4.62
N GLU A 5 -11.63 -7.38 5.91
CA GLU A 5 -12.13 -6.42 6.92
C GLU A 5 -11.21 -5.21 7.03
N ARG A 6 -9.88 -5.41 7.00
CA ARG A 6 -8.91 -4.33 7.06
C ARG A 6 -8.99 -3.41 5.83
N LEU A 7 -9.03 -4.00 4.63
CA LEU A 7 -9.09 -3.28 3.36
C LEU A 7 -10.44 -2.58 3.13
N SER A 8 -11.54 -3.14 3.63
CA SER A 8 -12.90 -2.60 3.43
C SER A 8 -13.43 -1.78 4.61
N GLY A 9 -12.76 -1.80 5.76
CA GLY A 9 -13.26 -1.23 7.01
C GLY A 9 -13.32 0.30 7.03
N LYS A 10 -12.43 0.98 6.29
CA LYS A 10 -12.41 2.44 6.17
C LYS A 10 -12.18 2.87 4.72
N PRO A 11 -12.97 3.84 4.20
CA PRO A 11 -12.70 4.43 2.90
C PRO A 11 -11.30 5.07 2.86
N ILE A 12 -10.51 4.70 1.87
CA ILE A 12 -9.22 5.36 1.57
C ILE A 12 -9.51 6.61 0.76
N ILE A 13 -9.25 7.78 1.36
CA ILE A 13 -9.49 9.08 0.75
C ILE A 13 -8.31 9.99 1.10
N TYR A 14 -7.65 10.52 0.08
CA TYR A 14 -6.56 11.47 0.25
C TYR A 14 -6.43 12.36 -1.00
N ASP A 15 -5.99 13.60 -0.79
CA ASP A 15 -5.76 14.61 -1.83
C ASP A 15 -4.41 15.34 -1.68
N ASN A 16 -3.64 14.97 -0.65
CA ASN A 16 -2.32 15.51 -0.36
C ASN A 16 -1.44 14.48 0.36
N ASN A 17 -0.14 14.74 0.44
CA ASN A 17 0.84 13.83 1.04
C ASN A 17 0.49 13.45 2.49
N LYS A 18 0.03 14.40 3.30
CA LYS A 18 -0.30 14.17 4.72
C LYS A 18 -1.46 13.19 4.88
N SER A 19 -2.55 13.39 4.13
CA SER A 19 -3.71 12.48 4.16
C SER A 19 -3.40 11.11 3.57
N TYR A 20 -2.55 11.03 2.54
CA TYR A 20 -2.07 9.77 1.97
C TYR A 20 -1.26 8.95 2.97
N ARG A 21 -0.26 9.57 3.62
CA ARG A 21 0.59 8.89 4.61
C ARG A 21 -0.23 8.43 5.82
N GLN A 22 -1.24 9.22 6.24
CA GLN A 22 -2.17 8.78 7.27
C GLN A 22 -2.96 7.53 6.84
N CYS A 23 -3.44 7.47 5.60
CA CYS A 23 -4.12 6.28 5.09
C CYS A 23 -3.19 5.05 5.09
N LEU A 24 -1.94 5.20 4.64
CA LEU A 24 -0.95 4.12 4.67
C LEU A 24 -0.71 3.61 6.10
N ARG A 25 -0.52 4.51 7.06
CA ARG A 25 -0.26 4.16 8.46
C ARG A 25 -1.39 3.37 9.07
N GLU A 26 -2.63 3.80 8.84
CA GLU A 26 -3.81 3.10 9.33
C GLU A 26 -3.97 1.75 8.65
N LEU A 27 -3.77 1.70 7.33
CA LEU A 27 -3.90 0.48 6.55
C LEU A 27 -2.85 -0.57 6.94
N PHE A 28 -1.61 -0.14 7.17
CA PHE A 28 -0.48 -1.03 7.48
C PHE A 28 -0.36 -1.27 8.99
N GLU A 29 -1.22 -0.66 9.81
CA GLU A 29 -1.18 -0.72 11.27
C GLU A 29 0.20 -0.30 11.85
N MET A 30 0.79 0.75 11.28
CA MET A 30 2.10 1.25 11.70
C MET A 30 2.09 1.79 13.13
N ASN A 31 3.13 1.50 13.90
CA ASN A 31 3.27 2.01 15.26
C ASN A 31 4.37 3.07 15.39
N GLN A 32 3.96 4.33 15.35
CA GLN A 32 4.87 5.47 15.46
C GLN A 32 5.65 5.52 16.79
N THR A 33 5.12 4.91 17.87
CA THR A 33 5.81 4.93 19.18
C THR A 33 7.16 4.23 19.14
N ASN A 34 7.37 3.32 18.17
CA ASN A 34 8.62 2.61 17.96
C ASN A 34 9.80 3.56 17.66
N TYR A 35 9.51 4.78 17.20
CA TYR A 35 10.51 5.75 16.73
C TYR A 35 10.63 6.98 17.63
N GLN A 36 9.86 7.04 18.72
CA GLN A 36 9.81 8.22 19.59
C GLN A 36 11.17 8.56 20.21
N GLU A 37 11.97 7.56 20.57
CA GLU A 37 13.31 7.78 21.12
C GLU A 37 14.24 8.44 20.08
N LYS A 38 14.24 7.93 18.85
CA LYS A 38 15.00 8.49 17.73
C LYS A 38 14.59 9.94 17.42
N ILE A 39 13.28 10.21 17.39
CA ILE A 39 12.75 11.56 17.19
C ILE A 39 13.21 12.49 18.32
N ASN A 40 13.13 12.04 19.57
CA ASN A 40 13.56 12.84 20.72
C ASN A 40 15.08 13.11 20.70
N GLU A 41 15.90 12.14 20.29
CA GLU A 41 17.34 12.33 20.12
C GLU A 41 17.63 13.43 19.09
N ILE A 42 16.97 13.39 17.93
CA ILE A 42 17.19 14.37 16.85
C ILE A 42 16.68 15.75 17.27
N ARG A 43 15.48 15.82 17.86
CA ARG A 43 14.90 17.08 18.39
C ARG A 43 15.78 17.75 19.46
N SER A 44 16.64 16.99 20.14
CA SER A 44 17.60 17.57 21.10
C SER A 44 18.75 18.34 20.43
N ARG A 45 18.96 18.14 19.13
CA ARG A 45 20.06 18.71 18.33
C ARG A 45 19.58 19.68 17.25
N GLU A 46 18.39 19.48 16.71
CA GLU A 46 17.82 20.29 15.63
C GLU A 46 16.30 20.36 15.68
N GLU A 47 15.73 21.41 15.08
CA GLU A 47 14.28 21.48 14.87
C GLU A 47 13.88 20.54 13.73
N LEU A 48 12.88 19.69 13.97
CA LEU A 48 12.28 18.85 12.95
C LEU A 48 10.95 19.46 12.53
N ASP A 49 10.78 19.63 11.23
CA ASP A 49 9.47 19.91 10.65
C ASP A 49 8.59 18.64 10.65
N GLU A 50 7.29 18.83 10.45
CA GLU A 50 6.31 17.74 10.50
C GLU A 50 6.56 16.64 9.45
N GLU A 51 7.07 17.00 8.27
CA GLU A 51 7.28 16.05 7.18
C GLU A 51 8.51 15.18 7.45
N THR A 52 9.62 15.78 7.90
CA THR A 52 10.82 15.03 8.28
C THR A 52 10.54 14.08 9.45
N GLU A 53 9.78 14.51 10.45
CA GLU A 53 9.42 13.66 11.59
C GLU A 53 8.51 12.48 11.20
N ASP A 54 7.56 12.74 10.30
CA ASP A 54 6.71 11.70 9.73
C ASP A 54 7.55 10.67 8.95
N GLU A 55 8.52 11.11 8.14
CA GLU A 55 9.43 10.20 7.44
C GLU A 55 10.27 9.34 8.41
N ILE A 56 10.78 9.93 9.51
CA ILE A 56 11.56 9.21 10.52
C ILE A 56 10.73 8.16 11.26
N SER A 57 9.43 8.41 11.44
CA SER A 57 8.48 7.53 12.14
C SER A 57 7.81 6.49 11.25
N TYR A 58 8.28 6.33 10.01
CA TYR A 58 7.78 5.30 9.11
C TYR A 58 8.13 3.90 9.63
N ASP A 59 7.11 3.06 9.82
CA ASP A 59 7.25 1.71 10.37
C ASP A 59 7.47 0.70 9.24
N ASP A 60 8.73 0.56 8.82
CA ASP A 60 9.14 -0.35 7.74
C ASP A 60 8.71 -1.79 8.02
N SER A 61 8.78 -2.23 9.28
CA SER A 61 8.42 -3.60 9.67
C SER A 61 6.93 -3.87 9.53
N ALA A 62 6.08 -2.92 9.91
CA ALA A 62 4.64 -3.02 9.69
C ALA A 62 4.29 -2.99 8.19
N ALA A 63 4.99 -2.15 7.42
CA ALA A 63 4.81 -2.06 5.97
C ALA A 63 5.17 -3.37 5.25
N GLU A 64 6.35 -3.92 5.53
CA GLU A 64 6.83 -5.19 4.97
C GLU A 64 5.85 -6.30 5.32
N LYS A 65 5.46 -6.43 6.58
CA LYS A 65 4.51 -7.45 7.04
C LYS A 65 3.17 -7.37 6.30
N PHE A 66 2.62 -6.18 6.11
CA PHE A 66 1.35 -6.02 5.42
C PHE A 66 1.47 -6.35 3.93
N MET A 67 2.53 -5.88 3.27
CA MET A 67 2.77 -6.17 1.85
C MET A 67 3.03 -7.66 1.61
N ASP A 68 3.78 -8.33 2.49
CA ASP A 68 3.97 -9.79 2.45
C ASP A 68 2.63 -10.52 2.59
N GLU A 69 1.75 -10.08 3.50
CA GLU A 69 0.42 -10.67 3.67
C GLU A 69 -0.41 -10.56 2.38
N ILE A 70 -0.38 -9.41 1.71
CA ILE A 70 -1.04 -9.19 0.42
C ILE A 70 -0.43 -10.08 -0.67
N TYR A 71 0.90 -10.09 -0.78
CA TYR A 71 1.60 -10.85 -1.79
C TYR A 71 1.31 -12.34 -1.65
N GLU A 72 1.46 -12.91 -0.45
CA GLU A 72 1.23 -14.32 -0.20
C GLU A 72 -0.18 -14.79 -0.60
N GLN A 73 -1.20 -13.94 -0.45
CA GLN A 73 -2.57 -14.28 -0.82
C GLN A 73 -2.95 -14.01 -2.29
N THR A 74 -2.09 -13.32 -3.03
CA THR A 74 -2.35 -12.91 -4.42
C THR A 74 -1.33 -13.44 -5.42
N LYS A 75 -0.17 -13.93 -4.95
CA LYS A 75 0.97 -14.38 -5.78
C LYS A 75 0.67 -15.56 -6.67
N ASP A 76 -0.43 -16.28 -6.51
CA ASP A 76 -0.83 -17.37 -7.41
C ASP A 76 -1.94 -16.96 -8.38
N ASN A 77 -2.55 -15.79 -8.18
CA ASN A 77 -3.56 -15.25 -9.07
C ASN A 77 -2.91 -14.60 -10.30
N ALA A 78 -3.25 -15.11 -11.49
CA ALA A 78 -2.66 -14.64 -12.74
C ALA A 78 -2.92 -13.15 -13.05
N LEU A 79 -4.05 -12.60 -12.60
CA LEU A 79 -4.38 -11.19 -12.81
C LEU A 79 -3.51 -10.29 -11.92
N PHE A 80 -3.28 -10.66 -10.66
CA PHE A 80 -2.38 -9.93 -9.78
C PHE A 80 -0.92 -10.02 -10.22
N LYS A 81 -0.43 -11.20 -10.66
CA LYS A 81 0.89 -11.32 -11.29
C LYS A 81 1.09 -10.33 -12.43
N ASN A 82 0.09 -10.19 -13.30
CA ASN A 82 0.13 -9.27 -14.42
C ASN A 82 0.19 -7.80 -13.94
N VAL A 83 -0.66 -7.44 -12.96
CA VAL A 83 -0.68 -6.10 -12.36
C VAL A 83 0.67 -5.75 -11.71
N TYR A 84 1.26 -6.68 -10.95
CA TYR A 84 2.59 -6.49 -10.34
C TYR A 84 3.67 -6.25 -11.38
N LYS A 85 3.72 -7.05 -12.45
CA LYS A 85 4.71 -6.88 -13.52
C LYS A 85 4.55 -5.56 -14.27
N ILE A 86 3.32 -5.16 -14.59
CA ILE A 86 3.08 -3.86 -15.26
C ILE A 86 3.51 -2.71 -14.34
N ALA A 87 3.17 -2.75 -13.05
CA ALA A 87 3.58 -1.73 -12.09
C ALA A 87 5.11 -1.67 -11.94
N ALA A 88 5.78 -2.83 -11.81
CA ALA A 88 7.24 -2.93 -11.71
C ALA A 88 7.96 -2.37 -12.95
N SER A 89 7.37 -2.55 -14.13
CA SER A 89 7.95 -2.09 -15.41
C SER A 89 8.11 -0.57 -15.47
N LYS A 90 7.33 0.20 -14.69
CA LYS A 90 7.49 1.65 -14.55
C LYS A 90 8.84 2.05 -13.96
N PHE A 91 9.49 1.12 -13.26
CA PHE A 91 10.82 1.27 -12.67
C PHE A 91 11.86 0.38 -13.37
N LEU A 92 11.60 -0.03 -14.62
CA LEU A 92 12.47 -0.92 -15.40
C LEU A 92 12.77 -2.26 -14.69
N SER A 93 11.79 -2.75 -13.92
CA SER A 93 11.88 -4.01 -13.18
C SER A 93 10.79 -4.98 -13.58
N GLU A 94 11.04 -6.27 -13.40
CA GLU A 94 10.05 -7.35 -13.51
C GLU A 94 9.73 -7.99 -12.15
N GLU A 95 10.36 -7.50 -11.07
CA GLU A 95 10.17 -8.04 -9.73
C GLU A 95 8.80 -7.69 -9.17
N GLU A 96 8.00 -8.71 -8.83
CA GLU A 96 6.62 -8.53 -8.38
C GLU A 96 6.53 -7.75 -7.05
N SER A 97 7.52 -7.90 -6.17
CA SER A 97 7.65 -7.11 -4.93
C SER A 97 7.78 -5.61 -5.20
N ILE A 98 8.59 -5.22 -6.20
CA ILE A 98 8.69 -3.82 -6.63
C ILE A 98 7.35 -3.35 -7.18
N GLY A 99 6.67 -4.18 -7.97
CA GLY A 99 5.33 -3.90 -8.46
C GLY A 99 4.33 -3.64 -7.34
N LEU A 100 4.35 -4.45 -6.28
CA LEU A 100 3.48 -4.28 -5.12
C LEU A 100 3.75 -2.97 -4.38
N VAL A 101 5.03 -2.63 -4.15
CA VAL A 101 5.41 -1.33 -3.55
C VAL A 101 4.90 -0.16 -4.40
N VAL A 102 5.03 -0.25 -5.72
CA VAL A 102 4.53 0.77 -6.64
C VAL A 102 3.02 0.91 -6.52
N LEU A 103 2.25 -0.17 -6.42
CA LEU A 103 0.79 -0.12 -6.31
C LEU A 103 0.30 0.53 -5.02
N PHE A 104 1.11 0.54 -3.96
CA PHE A 104 0.82 1.28 -2.73
C PHE A 104 1.26 2.75 -2.77
N SER A 105 1.90 3.20 -3.85
CA SER A 105 2.25 4.62 -4.02
C SER A 105 1.01 5.51 -4.15
N TYR A 106 1.23 6.82 -3.93
CA TYR A 106 0.22 7.87 -3.98
C TYR A 106 -0.70 7.78 -5.21
N ASP A 107 -0.14 7.54 -6.39
CA ASP A 107 -0.88 7.56 -7.65
C ASP A 107 -1.80 6.36 -7.86
N PHE A 108 -1.51 5.23 -7.21
CA PHE A 108 -2.13 3.94 -7.54
C PHE A 108 -2.97 3.35 -6.41
N MET A 109 -2.68 3.69 -5.15
CA MET A 109 -3.35 3.07 -4.00
C MET A 109 -4.89 3.22 -4.05
N LEU A 110 -5.43 4.38 -4.46
CA LEU A 110 -6.88 4.58 -4.62
C LEU A 110 -7.55 3.62 -5.62
N SER A 111 -6.82 3.16 -6.65
CA SER A 111 -7.34 2.19 -7.63
C SER A 111 -7.01 0.75 -7.23
N PHE A 112 -5.93 0.53 -6.49
CA PHE A 112 -5.48 -0.79 -6.08
C PHE A 112 -6.31 -1.38 -4.94
N ILE A 113 -6.63 -0.58 -3.91
CA ILE A 113 -7.40 -1.07 -2.76
C ILE A 113 -8.78 -1.62 -3.15
N PRO A 114 -9.60 -0.94 -3.97
CA PRO A 114 -10.87 -1.50 -4.43
C PRO A 114 -10.73 -2.82 -5.20
N CYS A 115 -9.64 -2.97 -5.97
CA CYS A 115 -9.34 -4.21 -6.69
C CYS A 115 -9.04 -5.37 -5.74
N LEU A 116 -8.26 -5.12 -4.68
CA LEU A 116 -8.01 -6.10 -3.62
C LEU A 116 -9.30 -6.45 -2.86
N VAL A 117 -10.11 -5.44 -2.52
CA VAL A 117 -11.41 -5.64 -1.84
C VAL A 117 -12.33 -6.57 -2.64
N ASP A 118 -12.46 -6.34 -3.95
CA ASP A 118 -13.28 -7.20 -4.80
C ASP A 118 -12.76 -8.64 -4.85
N TYR A 119 -11.45 -8.82 -4.95
CA TYR A 119 -10.83 -10.15 -4.93
C TYR A 119 -11.06 -10.87 -3.60
N PHE A 120 -10.76 -10.23 -2.47
CA PHE A 120 -10.91 -10.87 -1.15
C PHE A 120 -12.37 -11.08 -0.74
N LYS A 121 -13.30 -10.32 -1.31
CA LYS A 121 -14.75 -10.52 -1.10
C LYS A 121 -15.25 -11.79 -1.78
N SER A 122 -14.84 -12.01 -3.03
CA SER A 122 -15.37 -13.09 -3.87
C SER A 122 -14.32 -13.61 -4.86
N PRO A 123 -13.28 -14.33 -4.38
CA PRO A 123 -12.12 -14.70 -5.19
C PRO A 123 -12.48 -15.57 -6.40
N ASP A 124 -13.44 -16.48 -6.25
CA ASP A 124 -13.89 -17.37 -7.33
C ASP A 124 -14.57 -16.63 -8.50
N SER A 125 -15.12 -15.45 -8.23
CA SER A 125 -15.80 -14.62 -9.23
C SER A 125 -14.90 -13.50 -9.78
N PHE A 126 -13.72 -13.29 -9.19
CA PHE A 126 -12.81 -12.24 -9.59
C PHE A 126 -12.10 -12.63 -10.90
N ASN A 127 -12.32 -11.85 -11.95
CA ASN A 127 -11.81 -12.13 -13.29
C ASN A 127 -11.48 -10.81 -14.03
N SER A 128 -11.02 -10.92 -15.28
CA SER A 128 -10.58 -9.78 -16.10
C SER A 128 -11.68 -8.77 -16.45
N GLU A 129 -12.95 -9.11 -16.24
CA GLU A 129 -14.10 -8.21 -16.46
C GLU A 129 -14.45 -7.40 -15.20
N ASN A 130 -13.77 -7.62 -14.08
CA ASN A 130 -13.99 -6.84 -12.87
C ASN A 130 -13.69 -5.35 -13.11
N ASN A 131 -14.63 -4.48 -12.73
CA ASN A 131 -14.53 -3.04 -12.98
C ASN A 131 -13.30 -2.40 -12.31
N ASN A 132 -13.01 -2.76 -11.05
CA ASN A 132 -11.87 -2.19 -10.32
C ASN A 132 -10.53 -2.69 -10.87
N TYR A 133 -10.48 -3.94 -11.34
CA TYR A 133 -9.33 -4.47 -12.09
C TYR A 133 -9.07 -3.69 -13.38
N ILE A 134 -10.12 -3.43 -14.18
CA ILE A 134 -10.03 -2.65 -15.42
C ILE A 134 -9.57 -1.21 -15.13
N VAL A 135 -10.12 -0.57 -14.09
CA VAL A 135 -9.74 0.78 -13.66
C VAL A 135 -8.26 0.80 -13.26
N LEU A 136 -7.82 -0.16 -12.45
CA LEU A 136 -6.43 -0.27 -12.04
C LEU A 136 -5.51 -0.45 -13.24
N LEU A 137 -5.79 -1.41 -14.13
CA LEU A 137 -4.98 -1.64 -15.33
C LEU A 137 -4.83 -0.40 -16.20
N LYS A 138 -5.91 0.36 -16.41
CA LYS A 138 -5.85 1.63 -17.17
C LYS A 138 -4.98 2.68 -16.49
N LYS A 139 -4.90 2.67 -15.16
CA LYS A 139 -4.11 3.62 -14.38
C LYS A 139 -2.61 3.27 -14.41
N ILE A 140 -2.28 1.99 -14.43
CA ILE A 140 -0.88 1.51 -14.39
C ILE A 140 -0.29 1.21 -15.77
N SER A 141 -1.09 1.09 -16.83
CA SER A 141 -0.60 1.01 -18.21
C SER A 141 -0.14 2.38 -18.70
#